data_AF-A0A3M8DWL3-F1
#
_entry.id   AF-A0A3M8DWL3-F1
#
_cell.length_a   1.000
_cell.length_b   1.000
_cell.length_c   1.000
_cell.angle_alpha   90.00
_cell.angle_beta   90.00
_cell.angle_gamma   90.00
#
_symmetry.space_group_name_H-M   'P 1'
#
loop_
_entity.id
_entity.type
_entity.pdbx_description
1 polymer ?
#
loop_
_entity_poly.entity_id
_entity_poly.type
_entity_poly.pdbx_seq_one_letter_code
_entity_poly.pdbx_strand_id
1 'polypeptide(L)' 'MSDDKNMYDCPLLLRSLWMGDCYDINAVLEQMVNKSILKSLESEIGKPIDLSQAAIICPDCSHYNFKE' A
#
# COMPACT_ATOMS: atom_id res chain seq x y z
N MET A 1 19.72 12.03 10.25
CA MET A 1 18.32 11.84 9.82
C MET A 1 18.43 11.32 8.41
N SER A 2 18.30 10.00 8.22
CA SER A 2 18.40 9.40 6.88
C SER A 2 16.98 9.18 6.38
N ASP A 3 16.60 10.05 5.46
CA ASP A 3 15.37 10.07 4.67
C ASP A 3 15.32 8.88 3.69
N ASP A 4 15.26 7.65 4.19
CA ASP A 4 15.03 6.47 3.34
C ASP A 4 13.52 6.25 3.16
N LYS A 5 12.89 7.13 2.37
CA LYS A 5 11.55 6.90 1.83
C LYS A 5 11.65 5.90 0.69
N ASN A 6 11.55 4.61 1.01
CA ASN A 6 11.46 3.56 -0.01
C ASN A 6 10.18 3.76 -0.84
N MET A 7 10.37 4.12 -2.11
CA MET A 7 9.31 4.29 -3.10
C MET A 7 9.22 3.02 -3.96
N TYR A 8 8.00 2.60 -4.26
CA TYR A 8 7.70 1.43 -5.09
C TYR A 8 6.93 1.85 -6.34
N ASP A 9 7.31 1.37 -7.52
CA ASP A 9 6.58 1.65 -8.75
C ASP A 9 5.38 0.72 -8.93
N CYS A 10 4.22 1.31 -9.18
CA CYS A 10 2.98 0.59 -9.39
C CYS A 10 2.54 0.69 -10.86
N PRO A 11 2.66 -0.40 -11.66
CA PRO A 11 2.29 -0.37 -13.08
C PRO A 11 0.81 -0.05 -13.31
N LEU A 12 -0.06 -0.48 -12.41
CA LEU A 12 -1.51 -0.22 -12.49
C LEU A 12 -1.85 1.25 -12.30
N LEU A 13 -1.02 1.96 -11.55
CA LEU A 13 -1.23 3.37 -11.20
C LEU A 13 -0.36 4.31 -12.04
N LEU A 14 0.61 3.76 -12.79
CA LEU A 14 1.64 4.53 -13.50
C LEU A 14 2.26 5.59 -12.59
N ARG A 15 2.43 5.25 -11.32
CA ARG A 15 2.83 6.15 -10.25
C ARG A 15 3.69 5.41 -9.22
N SER A 16 4.65 6.14 -8.66
CA SER A 16 5.43 5.71 -7.51
C SER A 16 4.63 5.90 -6.22
N LEU A 17 4.52 4.82 -5.45
CA LEU A 17 3.88 4.75 -4.14
C LEU A 17 4.92 4.82 -3.03
N TRP A 18 4.50 5.29 -1.87
CA TRP A 18 5.35 5.35 -0.69
C TRP A 18 5.14 4.11 0.17
N MET A 19 6.11 3.82 1.04
CA MET A 19 6.02 2.69 1.96
C MET A 19 4.76 2.72 2.85
N GLY A 20 4.28 3.91 3.21
CA GLY A 20 3.01 4.09 3.95
C GLY A 20 1.78 3.68 3.14
N ASP A 21 1.73 4.04 1.85
CA ASP A 21 0.64 3.62 0.95
C ASP A 21 0.62 2.09 0.80
N CYS A 22 1.80 1.50 0.66
CA CYS A 22 1.96 0.05 0.59
C CYS A 22 1.58 -0.65 1.89
N TYR A 23 1.86 -0.04 3.04
CA TYR A 23 1.45 -0.53 4.35
C TYR A 23 -0.09 -0.61 4.44
N ASP A 24 -0.79 0.48 4.12
CA ASP A 24 -2.26 0.52 4.18
C ASP A 24 -2.90 -0.50 3.22
N ILE A 25 -2.33 -0.67 2.03
CA ILE A 25 -2.75 -1.66 1.04
C ILE A 25 -2.61 -3.08 1.60
N ASN A 26 -1.46 -3.43 2.15
CA ASN A 26 -1.21 -4.76 2.70
C ASN A 26 -2.05 -5.03 3.96
N ALA A 27 -2.28 -4.02 4.80
CA ALA A 27 -3.16 -4.12 5.96
C ALA A 27 -4.58 -4.53 5.58
N VAL A 28 -5.09 -4.01 4.45
CA VAL A 28 -6.41 -4.38 3.92
C VAL A 28 -6.38 -5.78 3.29
N LEU A 29 -5.30 -6.15 2.58
CA LEU A 29 -5.13 -7.49 2.01
C LEU A 29 -5.12 -8.59 3.08
N GLU A 30 -4.42 -8.36 4.18
CA GLU A 30 -4.36 -9.26 5.33
C GLU A 30 -5.62 -9.19 6.22
N GLN A 31 -6.63 -8.41 5.82
CA GLN A 31 -7.89 -8.20 6.55
C GLN A 31 -7.72 -7.63 7.96
N MET A 32 -6.62 -6.94 8.23
CA MET A 32 -6.35 -6.32 9.52
C MET A 32 -7.11 -5.01 9.72
N VAL A 33 -7.44 -4.33 8.61
CA VAL A 33 -8.20 -3.07 8.60
C VAL A 33 -9.23 -3.05 7.46
N ASN A 34 -10.18 -2.12 7.54
CA ASN A 34 -11.25 -1.99 6.55
C ASN A 34 -10.75 -1.30 5.28
N LYS A 35 -11.24 -1.73 4.10
CA LYS A 35 -10.95 -1.13 2.79
C LYS A 35 -11.23 0.39 2.73
N SER A 36 -12.07 0.93 3.61
CA SER A 36 -12.33 2.37 3.69
C SER A 36 -11.08 3.24 3.84
N ILE A 37 -9.99 2.72 4.43
CA ILE A 37 -8.75 3.49 4.58
C ILE A 37 -8.11 3.85 3.24
N LEU A 38 -8.34 3.02 2.21
CA LEU A 38 -7.76 3.22 0.88
C LEU A 38 -8.46 4.33 0.09
N LYS A 39 -9.61 4.84 0.55
CA LYS A 39 -10.37 5.86 -0.18
C LYS A 39 -9.56 7.12 -0.44
N SER A 40 -8.72 7.53 0.50
CA SER A 40 -7.85 8.70 0.33
C SER A 40 -6.86 8.48 -0.80
N LEU A 41 -6.24 7.29 -0.83
CA LEU A 41 -5.29 6.89 -1.86
C LEU A 41 -5.97 6.73 -3.23
N GLU A 42 -7.14 6.08 -3.28
CA GLU A 42 -7.98 5.98 -4.48
C GLU A 42 -8.38 7.35 -5.04
N SER A 43 -8.73 8.30 -4.15
CA SER A 43 -9.06 9.67 -4.53
C SER A 43 -7.86 10.42 -5.08
N GLU A 44 -6.67 10.22 -4.50
CA GLU A 44 -5.45 10.88 -4.95
C GLU A 44 -4.97 10.35 -6.31
N ILE A 45 -5.11 9.05 -6.52
CA ILE A 45 -4.82 8.38 -7.78
C ILE A 45 -5.90 8.70 -8.84
N GLY A 46 -7.13 8.97 -8.39
CA GLY A 46 -8.31 9.12 -9.26
C GLY A 46 -8.79 7.79 -9.85
N LYS A 47 -8.39 6.66 -9.27
CA LYS A 47 -8.77 5.31 -9.71
C LYS A 47 -8.93 4.38 -8.50
N PRO A 48 -9.86 3.42 -8.56
CA PRO A 48 -9.97 2.40 -7.51
C PRO A 48 -8.73 1.51 -7.48
N ILE A 49 -8.34 1.10 -6.28
CA ILE A 49 -7.20 0.20 -6.09
C ILE A 49 -7.69 -1.25 -6.24
N ASP A 50 -7.11 -1.96 -7.20
CA ASP A 50 -7.32 -3.39 -7.37
C ASP A 50 -6.43 -4.18 -6.41
N LEU A 51 -7.01 -4.54 -5.26
CA LEU A 51 -6.35 -5.32 -4.22
C LEU A 51 -5.81 -6.66 -4.73
N SER A 52 -6.52 -7.30 -5.66
CA SER A 52 -6.13 -8.61 -6.22
C SER A 52 -4.73 -8.60 -6.83
N GLN A 53 -4.31 -7.45 -7.34
CA GLN A 53 -2.98 -7.23 -7.93
C GLN A 53 -2.05 -6.43 -7.02
N ALA A 54 -2.54 -5.91 -5.89
CA ALA A 54 -1.77 -5.08 -4.98
C ALA A 54 -0.65 -5.84 -4.25
N ALA A 55 -0.80 -7.17 -4.09
CA ALA A 55 0.26 -8.05 -3.61
C ALA A 55 1.52 -8.06 -4.50
N ILE A 56 1.39 -7.69 -5.79
CA ILE A 56 2.52 -7.58 -6.74
C ILE A 56 3.24 -6.24 -6.57
N ILE A 57 2.52 -5.21 -6.12
CA ILE A 57 2.98 -3.82 -6.06
C ILE A 57 3.79 -3.54 -4.80
N CYS A 58 3.45 -4.21 -3.70
CA CYS A 58 4.09 -4.05 -2.40
C CYS A 58 4.77 -5.35 -1.95
N PRO A 59 5.77 -5.85 -2.70
CA PRO A 59 6.24 -7.24 -2.60
C PRO A 59 6.91 -7.61 -1.28
N ASP A 60 7.11 -6.68 -0.34
CA ASP A 60 7.63 -6.99 1.00
C ASP A 60 7.32 -5.89 2.03
N CYS A 61 6.17 -5.23 1.93
CA CYS A 61 5.66 -4.41 3.05
C CYS A 61 4.89 -5.31 4.02
N SER A 62 5.60 -6.25 4.65
CA SER A 62 5.01 -7.03 5.73
C SER A 62 4.79 -6.10 6.92
N HIS A 63 3.64 -6.22 7.57
CA HIS A 63 3.52 -5.67 8.90
C HIS A 63 4.66 -6.24 9.75
N TYR A 64 5.37 -5.37 10.48
CA TYR A 64 6.03 -5.88 11.68
C TYR A 64 4.92 -6.56 12.47
N ASN A 65 4.99 -7.88 12.57
CA ASN A 65 4.24 -8.61 13.58
C ASN A 65 4.66 -7.95 14.88
N PHE A 66 3.85 -7.04 15.42
CA PHE A 66 3.79 -6.78 16.84
C PHE A 66 3.17 -8.03 17.48
N LYS A 67 3.80 -9.19 17.25
CA LYS A 67 3.63 -10.34 18.12
C LYS A 67 4.49 -10.03 19.32
N GLU A 68 3.79 -9.91 20.44
CA GLU A 68 4.32 -9.91 21.80
C GLU A 68 5.49 -10.88 22.00
#